data_AF-A0A8H6TBK9-F1
#
_entry.id   AF-A0A8H6TBK9-F1
#
_cell.length_a   1.000
_cell.length_b   1.000
_cell.length_c   1.000
_cell.angle_alpha   90.00
_cell.angle_beta   90.00
_cell.angle_gamma   90.00
#
_symmetry.space_group_name_H-M   'P 1'
#
loop_
_entity.id
_entity.type
_entity.pdbx_description
1 polymer ?
#
loop_
_entity_poly.entity_id
_entity_poly.type
_entity_poly.pdbx_seq_one_letter_code
_entity_poly.pdbx_strand_id
1 'polypeptide(L)'
;MLANTLFSVLALAGSALSAPTPAPSVGPQELIVVSPTIISPAAGDWWRPGTTHLVTWETDDIPPAAANNRGYIYLGHLTYVHDKKTGEDYPNENLDIDHPLAAGFLITDGCANVTVPKDTKHRNDYFVVLFGDSGNTSQKFAIRP
;
A
#
# COMPACT_ATOMS: atom_id res chain seq x y z
N MET A 1 -9.77 33.81 -89.29
CA MET A 1 -10.30 33.13 -88.09
C MET A 1 -9.31 32.00 -87.77
N LEU A 2 -8.25 32.27 -87.00
CA LEU A 2 -8.14 32.11 -85.51
C LEU A 2 -8.34 30.62 -85.11
N ALA A 3 -7.27 29.84 -84.88
CA ALA A 3 -6.49 29.66 -83.62
C ALA A 3 -7.31 28.90 -82.54
N ASN A 4 -6.84 27.94 -81.72
CA ASN A 4 -5.52 27.60 -81.20
C ASN A 4 -5.59 26.21 -80.51
N THR A 5 -4.51 25.43 -80.67
CA THR A 5 -3.72 24.57 -79.74
C THR A 5 -4.23 23.96 -78.41
N LEU A 6 -3.65 22.76 -78.15
CA LEU A 6 -3.64 21.88 -76.95
C LEU A 6 -3.54 22.58 -75.59
N PHE A 7 -3.96 21.90 -74.50
CA PHE A 7 -3.11 21.71 -73.30
C PHE A 7 -3.57 20.51 -72.44
N SER A 8 -2.61 19.64 -72.11
CA SER A 8 -2.67 18.60 -71.06
C SER A 8 -2.65 19.24 -69.68
N VAL A 9 -3.37 18.68 -68.70
CA VAL A 9 -3.21 19.05 -67.29
C VAL A 9 -2.60 17.89 -66.52
N LEU A 10 -1.38 18.12 -66.07
CA LEU A 10 -0.63 17.38 -65.05
C LEU A 10 -0.99 18.01 -63.68
N ALA A 11 -1.39 17.20 -62.70
CA ALA A 11 -1.48 17.64 -61.30
C ALA A 11 -0.61 16.74 -60.42
N LEU A 12 0.40 17.37 -59.80
CA LEU A 12 1.37 16.79 -58.87
C LEU A 12 0.83 16.79 -57.43
N ALA A 13 1.10 15.68 -56.74
CA ALA A 13 1.54 15.50 -55.35
C ALA A 13 0.92 16.28 -54.17
N GLY A 14 0.59 15.53 -53.12
CA GLY A 14 0.45 16.02 -51.75
C GLY A 14 0.60 14.89 -50.73
N SER A 15 1.83 14.39 -50.52
CA SER A 15 2.12 13.45 -49.44
C SER A 15 2.31 14.21 -48.13
N ALA A 16 1.37 14.13 -47.21
CA ALA A 16 1.52 14.69 -45.87
C ALA A 16 2.48 13.81 -45.04
N LEU A 17 3.62 14.36 -44.63
CA LEU A 17 4.49 13.74 -43.64
C LEU A 17 3.83 13.87 -42.27
N SER A 18 3.31 12.76 -41.74
CA SER A 18 2.97 12.69 -40.31
C SER A 18 4.27 12.51 -39.53
N ALA A 19 4.70 13.54 -38.82
CA ALA A 19 5.80 13.41 -37.87
C ALA A 19 5.31 12.63 -36.64
N PRO A 20 6.01 11.58 -36.19
CA PRO A 20 5.67 10.90 -34.95
C PRO A 20 5.89 11.86 -33.77
N THR A 21 4.83 12.14 -33.01
CA THR A 21 4.97 12.77 -31.69
C THR A 21 5.77 11.84 -30.78
N PRO A 22 6.90 12.28 -30.20
CA PRO A 22 7.60 11.48 -29.21
C PRO A 22 6.68 11.28 -28.00
N ALA A 23 6.46 10.02 -27.63
CA ALA A 23 5.79 9.68 -26.37
C ALA A 23 6.61 10.25 -25.20
N PRO A 24 5.98 10.77 -24.14
CA PRO A 24 6.70 11.20 -22.96
C PRO A 24 7.47 10.01 -22.38
N SER A 25 8.80 10.15 -22.32
CA SER A 25 9.69 9.20 -21.67
C SER A 25 9.48 9.29 -20.16
N VAL A 26 8.63 8.43 -19.61
CA VAL A 26 8.57 8.22 -18.16
C VAL A 26 9.86 7.49 -17.79
N GLY A 27 10.74 8.19 -17.06
CA GLY A 27 11.98 7.59 -16.53
C GLY A 27 11.70 6.43 -15.58
N PRO A 28 12.74 5.79 -15.01
CA PRO A 28 12.55 4.72 -14.03
C PRO A 28 11.58 5.19 -12.93
N GLN A 29 10.48 4.47 -12.72
CA GLN A 29 9.72 4.63 -11.48
C GLN A 29 10.62 4.12 -10.36
N GLU A 30 11.11 5.01 -9.50
CA GLU A 30 11.69 4.61 -8.23
C GLU A 30 10.58 3.87 -7.45
N LEU A 31 10.80 2.59 -7.20
CA LEU A 31 10.04 1.85 -6.20
C LEU A 31 10.46 2.41 -4.85
N ILE A 32 9.73 3.41 -4.37
CA ILE A 32 9.87 3.87 -3.00
C ILE A 32 9.27 2.79 -2.11
N VAL A 33 9.99 2.48 -1.04
CA VAL A 33 9.62 1.51 -0.01
C VAL A 33 9.60 2.28 1.30
N VAL A 34 8.43 2.42 1.91
CA VAL A 34 8.22 3.08 3.19
C VAL A 34 7.80 2.06 4.24
N SER A 35 8.55 2.00 5.33
CA SER A 35 8.30 1.09 6.46
C SER A 35 8.38 1.85 7.79
N PRO A 36 7.37 2.66 8.14
CA PRO A 36 7.41 3.52 9.32
C PRO A 36 7.37 2.70 10.62
N THR A 37 8.20 3.03 11.61
CA THR A 37 8.20 2.37 12.92
C THR A 37 6.88 2.61 13.66
N ILE A 38 6.14 1.55 13.99
CA ILE A 38 4.92 1.66 14.81
C ILE A 38 5.32 1.86 16.28
N ILE A 39 4.80 2.93 16.90
CA ILE A 39 5.04 3.31 18.29
C ILE A 39 3.98 2.69 19.20
N SER A 40 2.71 2.74 18.79
CA SER A 40 1.58 2.14 19.52
C SER A 40 0.70 1.33 18.57
N PRO A 41 0.26 0.10 18.93
CA PRO A 41 0.41 -0.54 20.23
C PRO A 41 1.84 -0.99 20.54
N ALA A 42 2.23 -0.86 21.81
CA ALA A 42 3.50 -1.30 22.36
C ALA A 42 3.36 -2.62 23.13
N ALA A 43 4.48 -3.25 23.47
CA ALA A 43 4.48 -4.47 24.27
C ALA A 43 3.81 -4.24 25.63
N GLY A 44 2.84 -5.08 25.95
CA GLY A 44 2.07 -5.01 27.20
C GLY A 44 0.78 -4.20 27.09
N ASP A 45 0.55 -3.49 25.99
CA ASP A 45 -0.75 -2.87 25.72
C ASP A 45 -1.84 -3.93 25.59
N TRP A 46 -3.08 -3.50 25.83
CA TRP A 46 -4.24 -4.35 25.59
C TRP A 46 -5.46 -3.54 25.17
N TRP A 47 -6.25 -4.13 24.28
CA TRP A 47 -7.47 -3.54 23.73
C TRP A 47 -8.69 -4.39 24.08
N ARG A 48 -9.87 -3.78 24.03
CA ARG A 48 -11.15 -4.48 24.16
C ARG A 48 -11.77 -4.72 22.77
N PRO A 49 -12.44 -5.85 22.54
CA PRO A 49 -13.26 -6.01 21.36
C PRO A 49 -14.34 -4.93 21.26
N GLY A 50 -14.58 -4.40 20.06
CA GLY A 50 -15.59 -3.38 19.81
C GLY A 50 -15.21 -1.95 20.18
N THR A 51 -13.99 -1.69 20.66
CA THR A 51 -13.52 -0.34 20.98
C THR A 51 -12.61 0.23 19.91
N THR A 52 -12.54 1.56 19.85
CA THR A 52 -11.63 2.29 18.97
C THR A 52 -10.34 2.64 19.71
N HIS A 53 -9.21 2.41 19.04
CA HIS A 53 -7.87 2.70 19.55
C HIS A 53 -7.10 3.54 18.53
N LEU A 54 -6.13 4.32 19.00
CA LEU A 54 -5.24 5.08 18.14
C LEU A 54 -3.96 4.27 17.92
N VAL A 55 -3.66 3.97 16.66
CA VAL A 55 -2.36 3.44 16.24
C VAL A 55 -1.49 4.62 15.84
N THR A 56 -0.22 4.61 16.25
CA THR A 56 0.73 5.70 15.97
C THR A 56 2.06 5.17 15.45
N TRP A 57 2.73 5.94 14.60
CA TRP A 57 4.01 5.59 14.00
C TRP A 57 4.88 6.83 13.75
N GLU A 58 6.17 6.61 13.55
CA GLU A 58 7.14 7.65 13.19
C GLU A 58 6.97 8.08 11.73
N THR A 59 7.07 9.38 11.45
CA THR A 59 6.94 9.91 10.07
C THR A 59 8.21 10.49 9.50
N ASP A 60 9.28 10.58 10.31
CA ASP A 60 10.51 11.31 9.97
C ASP A 60 11.23 10.72 8.76
N ASP A 61 11.15 9.41 8.58
CA ASP A 61 11.79 8.68 7.47
C ASP A 61 10.89 8.55 6.23
N ILE A 62 9.71 9.19 6.20
CA ILE A 62 8.82 9.14 5.04
C ILE A 62 9.30 10.18 4.01
N PRO A 63 9.79 9.74 2.83
CA PRO A 63 10.30 10.68 1.83
C PRO A 63 9.16 11.51 1.21
N PRO A 64 9.42 12.75 0.75
CA PRO A 64 8.39 13.62 0.16
C PRO A 64 7.64 12.99 -1.01
N ALA A 65 8.30 12.11 -1.77
CA ALA A 65 7.68 11.41 -2.89
C ALA A 65 6.61 10.37 -2.47
N ALA A 66 6.61 9.93 -1.21
CA ALA A 66 5.59 9.06 -0.62
C ALA A 66 4.54 9.82 0.21
N ALA A 67 4.54 11.16 0.19
CA ALA A 67 3.67 11.97 1.05
C ALA A 67 2.16 11.74 0.84
N ASN A 68 1.77 11.26 -0.35
CA ASN A 68 0.38 10.97 -0.73
C ASN A 68 0.04 9.47 -0.63
N ASN A 69 0.95 8.63 -0.16
CA ASN A 69 0.68 7.20 -0.01
C ASN A 69 -0.43 7.00 1.03
N ARG A 70 -1.40 6.17 0.65
CA ARG A 70 -2.53 5.82 1.49
C ARG A 70 -2.27 4.50 2.18
N GLY A 71 -2.63 4.44 3.46
CA GLY A 71 -2.33 3.30 4.30
C GLY A 71 -3.51 2.38 4.59
N TYR A 72 -3.17 1.18 5.04
CA TYR A 72 -4.05 0.19 5.65
C TYR A 72 -3.45 -0.25 6.98
N ILE A 73 -4.30 -0.53 7.98
CA ILE A 73 -3.88 -1.21 9.20
C ILE A 73 -4.63 -2.52 9.28
N TYR A 74 -3.90 -3.62 9.31
CA TYR A 74 -4.44 -4.97 9.47
C TYR A 74 -4.17 -5.51 10.86
N LEU A 75 -5.05 -6.39 11.34
CA LEU A 75 -4.84 -7.14 12.57
C LEU A 75 -4.25 -8.50 12.24
N GLY A 76 -3.18 -8.88 12.92
CA GLY A 76 -2.58 -10.19 12.84
C GLY A 76 -2.37 -10.82 14.21
N HIS A 77 -2.15 -12.12 14.24
CA HIS A 77 -1.80 -12.86 15.45
C HIS A 77 -0.84 -14.01 15.12
N LEU A 78 -0.23 -14.59 16.15
CA LEU A 78 0.58 -15.79 15.96
C LEU A 78 -0.25 -17.08 16.01
N THR A 79 0.27 -18.06 15.31
CA THR A 79 -0.08 -19.48 15.39
C THR A 79 1.22 -20.27 15.48
N TYR A 80 1.16 -21.55 15.82
CA TYR A 80 2.34 -22.39 15.87
C TYR A 80 2.16 -23.57 14.93
N VAL A 81 3.18 -23.82 14.10
CA VAL A 81 3.22 -24.94 13.16
C VAL A 81 4.24 -25.94 13.66
N HIS A 82 3.81 -27.19 13.81
CA HIS A 82 4.66 -28.28 14.25
C HIS A 82 5.47 -28.86 13.08
N ASP A 83 6.79 -28.78 13.15
CA ASP A 83 7.66 -29.45 12.19
C ASP A 83 7.88 -30.91 12.61
N LYS A 84 7.30 -31.84 11.83
CA LYS A 84 7.40 -33.28 12.09
C LYS A 84 8.82 -33.84 11.91
N LYS A 85 9.71 -33.12 11.21
CA LYS A 85 11.09 -33.55 10.97
C LYS A 85 11.99 -33.20 12.13
N THR A 86 11.86 -31.99 12.68
CA THR A 86 12.67 -31.52 13.80
C THR A 86 12.01 -31.80 15.15
N GLY A 87 10.69 -31.96 15.19
CA GLY A 87 9.89 -32.10 16.40
C GLY A 87 9.63 -30.76 17.12
N GLU A 88 9.97 -29.64 16.49
CA GLU A 88 9.86 -28.30 17.07
C GLU A 88 8.63 -27.55 16.55
N ASP A 89 8.07 -26.68 17.39
CA ASP A 89 7.02 -25.75 17.01
C ASP A 89 7.63 -24.40 16.62
N TYR A 90 7.25 -23.87 15.45
CA TYR A 90 7.69 -22.57 14.97
C TYR A 90 6.52 -21.58 14.90
N PRO A 91 6.74 -20.29 15.22
CA PRO A 91 5.71 -19.28 15.09
C PRO A 91 5.38 -19.04 13.62
N ASN A 92 4.09 -18.89 13.33
CA ASN A 92 3.55 -18.54 12.04
C ASN A 92 2.58 -17.36 12.19
N GLU A 93 2.82 -16.31 11.43
CA GLU A 93 1.98 -15.12 11.41
C GLU A 93 0.69 -15.40 10.63
N ASN A 94 -0.43 -14.91 11.16
CA ASN A 94 -1.72 -14.97 10.50
C ASN A 94 -2.27 -13.55 10.43
N LEU A 95 -2.36 -12.99 9.23
CA LEU A 95 -2.79 -11.62 8.98
C LEU A 95 -4.16 -11.61 8.32
N ASP A 96 -5.10 -10.86 8.88
CA ASP A 96 -6.44 -10.69 8.30
C ASP A 96 -6.43 -9.55 7.26
N ILE A 97 -6.03 -9.89 6.03
CA ILE A 97 -5.91 -8.92 4.93
C ILE A 97 -7.27 -8.56 4.30
N ASP A 98 -8.30 -9.36 4.55
CA ASP A 98 -9.64 -9.14 3.99
C ASP A 98 -10.42 -8.09 4.80
N HIS A 99 -10.04 -7.87 6.06
CA HIS A 99 -10.74 -6.96 6.98
C HIS A 99 -9.77 -5.97 7.64
N PRO A 100 -9.34 -4.90 6.94
CA PRO A 100 -8.51 -3.86 7.55
C PRO A 100 -9.25 -3.20 8.72
N LEU A 101 -8.54 -2.95 9.82
CA LEU A 101 -9.06 -2.19 10.95
C LEU A 101 -9.20 -0.69 10.63
N ALA A 102 -8.38 -0.19 9.70
CA ALA A 102 -8.46 1.15 9.14
C ALA A 102 -7.87 1.17 7.73
N ALA A 103 -8.37 2.07 6.88
CA ALA A 103 -7.91 2.21 5.50
C ALA A 103 -8.04 3.65 5.00
N GLY A 104 -7.18 4.04 4.07
CA GLY A 104 -7.30 5.31 3.34
C GLY A 104 -6.90 6.56 4.14
N PHE A 105 -6.16 6.41 5.23
CA PHE A 105 -5.46 7.54 5.86
C PHE A 105 -4.15 7.81 5.12
N LEU A 106 -3.54 9.00 5.29
CA LEU A 106 -2.22 9.25 4.75
C LEU A 106 -1.18 8.66 5.69
N ILE A 107 -0.15 8.00 5.15
CA ILE A 107 0.93 7.48 6.00
C ILE A 107 1.73 8.61 6.68
N THR A 108 1.63 9.85 6.19
CA THR A 108 2.21 11.04 6.79
C THR A 108 1.40 11.61 7.96
N ASP A 109 0.19 11.10 8.23
CA ASP A 109 -0.62 11.54 9.38
C ASP A 109 0.00 11.09 10.72
N GLY A 110 0.90 10.10 10.71
CA GLY A 110 1.56 9.55 11.90
C GLY A 110 0.64 8.79 12.85
N CYS A 111 -0.66 8.75 12.57
CA CYS A 111 -1.65 8.04 13.36
C CYS A 111 -2.93 7.72 12.57
N ALA A 112 -3.64 6.70 13.03
CA ALA A 112 -4.98 6.37 12.55
C ALA A 112 -5.81 5.70 13.64
N ASN A 113 -7.10 6.03 13.69
CA ASN A 113 -8.05 5.33 14.55
C ASN A 113 -8.43 3.98 13.94
N VAL A 114 -8.35 2.93 14.74
CA VAL A 114 -8.71 1.56 14.37
C VAL A 114 -9.86 1.08 15.26
N THR A 115 -10.81 0.34 14.70
CA THR A 115 -11.88 -0.28 15.49
C THR A 115 -11.70 -1.78 15.53
N VAL A 116 -11.56 -2.34 16.72
CA VAL A 116 -11.44 -3.80 16.91
C VAL A 116 -12.81 -4.44 16.70
N PRO A 117 -12.96 -5.48 15.86
CA PRO A 117 -14.22 -6.21 15.72
C PRO A 117 -14.73 -6.73 17.07
N LYS A 118 -16.06 -6.75 17.25
CA LYS A 118 -16.68 -7.18 18.52
C LYS A 118 -16.49 -8.66 18.82
N ASP A 119 -16.30 -9.45 17.77
CA ASP A 119 -16.11 -10.90 17.79
C ASP A 119 -14.63 -11.31 17.80
N THR A 120 -13.71 -10.35 17.94
CA THR A 120 -12.28 -10.65 18.08
C THR A 120 -12.03 -11.54 19.29
N LYS A 121 -11.37 -12.67 19.06
CA LYS A 121 -11.08 -13.68 20.08
C LYS A 121 -10.06 -13.16 21.09
N HIS A 122 -10.16 -13.64 22.33
CA HIS A 122 -9.14 -13.34 23.33
C HIS A 122 -7.79 -13.97 22.95
N ARG A 123 -6.75 -13.15 22.81
CA ARG A 123 -5.35 -13.59 22.69
C ARG A 123 -4.37 -12.55 23.25
N ASN A 124 -3.13 -12.95 23.48
CA ASN A 124 -2.05 -12.10 24.01
C ASN A 124 -0.92 -11.83 23.00
N ASP A 125 -1.11 -12.26 21.75
CA ASP A 125 -0.10 -12.29 20.69
C ASP A 125 -0.59 -11.58 19.42
N TYR A 126 -1.53 -10.63 19.57
CA TYR A 126 -1.95 -9.77 18.48
C TYR A 126 -0.85 -8.78 18.12
N PHE A 127 -0.81 -8.38 16.87
CA PHE A 127 0.01 -7.29 16.34
C PHE A 127 -0.78 -6.59 15.25
N VAL A 128 -0.42 -5.34 14.95
CA VAL A 128 -0.95 -4.64 13.78
C VAL A 128 0.14 -4.53 12.72
N VAL A 129 -0.27 -4.55 11.46
CA VAL A 129 0.63 -4.26 10.33
C VAL A 129 0.13 -3.01 9.61
N LEU A 130 1.00 -2.00 9.55
CA LEU A 130 0.79 -0.78 8.76
C LEU A 130 1.31 -1.03 7.35
N PHE A 131 0.43 -1.00 6.36
CA PHE A 131 0.81 -1.01 4.94
C PHE A 131 0.64 0.37 4.35
N GLY A 132 1.64 0.83 3.58
CA GLY A 132 1.50 1.88 2.57
C GLY A 132 1.84 1.30 1.20
N ASP A 133 3.12 1.38 0.85
CA ASP A 133 3.77 0.65 -0.25
C ASP A 133 4.45 -0.65 0.24
N SER A 134 4.85 -0.69 1.52
CA SER A 134 5.37 -1.86 2.24
C SER A 134 4.75 -1.96 3.63
N GLY A 135 4.88 -3.15 4.25
CA GLY A 135 4.29 -3.47 5.56
C GLY A 135 5.30 -3.34 6.70
N ASN A 136 4.91 -2.70 7.82
CA ASN A 136 5.65 -2.75 9.08
C ASN A 136 4.79 -3.26 10.23
N THR A 137 5.38 -4.06 11.12
CA THR A 137 4.68 -4.79 12.18
C THR A 137 4.93 -4.15 13.54
N SER A 138 3.88 -4.02 14.35
CA SER A 138 3.98 -3.51 15.72
C SER A 138 4.61 -4.52 16.68
N GLN A 139 4.89 -4.07 17.91
CA GLN A 139 5.08 -5.00 19.01
C GLN A 139 3.78 -5.77 19.30
N LYS A 140 3.90 -6.89 20.01
CA LYS A 140 2.75 -7.74 20.36
C LYS A 140 1.97 -7.14 21.53
N PHE A 141 0.66 -7.22 21.45
CA PHE A 141 -0.27 -6.74 22.46
C PHE A 141 -1.43 -7.74 22.65
N ALA A 142 -2.24 -7.53 23.68
CA ALA A 142 -3.38 -8.40 23.98
C ALA A 142 -4.72 -7.81 23.52
N ILE A 143 -5.65 -8.66 23.10
CA ILE A 143 -7.06 -8.30 22.98
C ILE A 143 -7.84 -9.22 23.89
N ARG A 144 -8.59 -8.64 24.83
CA ARG A 144 -9.32 -9.37 25.87
C ARG A 144 -10.56 -8.59 26.33
N PRO A 145 -11.59 -9.28 26.87
CA PRO A 145 -12.80 -8.62 27.39
C PRO A 145 -12.52 -7.59 28.50
#